data_AF-R9W254-F1
#
_entry.id   AF-R9W254-F1
#
_cell.length_a   1.000
_cell.length_b   1.000
_cell.length_c   1.000
_cell.angle_alpha   90.00
_cell.angle_beta   90.00
_cell.angle_gamma   90.00
#
_symmetry.space_group_name_H-M   'P 1'
#
loop_
_entity.id
_entity.type
_entity.pdbx_description
1 polymer ?
#
loop_
_entity_poly.entity_id
_entity_poly.type
_entity_poly.pdbx_seq_one_letter_code
_entity_poly.pdbx_strand_id
1 'polypeptide(L)'
;SPVWDTAITGLALSEDCRRRGLCMTRPTGWLTRNEVRRKGDWSVKRPDTEPSGWAFELRNDHYPDIDDTAMVLFSLAYAKGSNAKAQRACEDRALDWLLAMQSKDGGWAAFDVDNNWEIFSHVPFADHNAMLDPTCADITGRVLEWLAAHGMSDYEAAQSGVHYLLRTQEMDGSWYGRWGVAYIYGTCFALRGLAASGEDDHEPHIQRANEWLRSIQNADGGWGE
;
A
#
# COMPACT_ATOMS: atom_id res chain seq x y z
N SER A 1 7.77 -9.02 -10.03
CA SER A 1 7.80 -8.71 -8.60
C SER A 1 9.20 -8.64 -7.95
N PRO A 2 10.35 -8.45 -8.63
CA PRO A 2 11.64 -8.48 -7.89
C PRO A 2 11.74 -7.40 -6.81
N VAL A 3 11.15 -6.22 -7.00
CA VAL A 3 11.12 -5.18 -5.97
C VAL A 3 10.19 -5.58 -4.83
N TRP A 4 8.91 -5.84 -5.16
CA TRP A 4 7.91 -6.36 -4.22
C TRP A 4 8.41 -7.52 -3.36
N ASP A 5 8.91 -8.58 -4.00
CA ASP A 5 9.37 -9.81 -3.33
C ASP A 5 10.55 -9.52 -2.41
N THR A 6 11.44 -8.61 -2.79
CA THR A 6 12.57 -8.20 -1.94
C THR A 6 12.07 -7.44 -0.72
N ALA A 7 11.12 -6.52 -0.90
CA ALA A 7 10.58 -5.70 0.18
C ALA A 7 9.76 -6.54 1.17
N ILE A 8 8.81 -7.35 0.69
CA ILE A 8 7.95 -8.18 1.54
C ILE A 8 8.75 -9.28 2.26
N THR A 9 9.75 -9.87 1.60
CA THR A 9 10.66 -10.82 2.27
C THR A 9 11.47 -10.11 3.34
N GLY A 10 11.93 -8.89 3.07
CA GLY A 10 12.65 -8.09 4.05
C GLY A 10 11.82 -7.78 5.29
N LEU A 11 10.54 -7.44 5.11
CA LEU A 11 9.60 -7.23 6.20
C LEU A 11 9.30 -8.52 6.98
N ALA A 12 8.97 -9.61 6.29
CA ALA A 12 8.71 -10.89 6.96
C ALA A 12 9.91 -11.37 7.81
N LEU A 13 11.14 -11.11 7.35
CA LEU A 13 12.35 -11.42 8.11
C LEU A 13 12.60 -10.48 9.28
N SER A 14 12.13 -9.23 9.25
CA SER A 14 12.29 -8.29 10.37
C SER A 14 11.32 -8.57 11.52
N GLU A 15 10.15 -9.13 11.23
CA GLU A 15 9.16 -9.54 12.23
C GLU A 15 9.56 -10.83 12.97
N ASP A 16 10.35 -11.70 12.33
CA ASP A 16 10.88 -12.91 13.00
C ASP A 16 11.94 -12.55 14.04
N CYS A 17 11.54 -12.55 15.31
CA CYS A 17 12.41 -12.31 16.45
C CYS A 17 13.62 -13.24 16.52
N ARG A 18 13.56 -14.44 15.90
CA ARG A 18 14.68 -15.41 15.86
C ARG A 18 15.72 -15.05 14.80
N ARG A 19 15.38 -14.16 13.86
CA ARG A 19 16.22 -13.71 12.75
C ARG A 19 16.65 -12.25 12.86
N ARG A 20 16.34 -11.60 13.99
CA ARG A 20 16.92 -10.30 14.38
C ARG A 20 18.45 -10.38 14.31
N GLY A 21 19.04 -9.70 13.33
CA GLY A 21 20.48 -9.71 13.08
C GLY A 21 20.92 -10.28 11.72
N LEU A 22 20.00 -10.78 10.88
CA LEU A 22 20.32 -11.03 9.48
C LEU A 22 20.78 -9.73 8.79
N CYS A 23 21.86 -9.82 8.01
CA CYS A 23 22.43 -8.68 7.33
C CYS A 23 21.54 -8.25 6.15
N MET A 24 20.64 -7.30 6.41
CA MET A 24 19.76 -6.71 5.41
C MET A 24 20.45 -5.62 4.56
N THR A 25 21.72 -5.32 4.83
CA THR A 25 22.47 -4.25 4.18
C THR A 25 22.50 -4.38 2.65
N ARG A 26 22.59 -5.60 2.12
CA ARG A 26 22.59 -5.84 0.66
C ARG A 26 21.21 -5.59 0.03
N PRO A 27 20.10 -6.23 0.50
CA PRO A 27 18.75 -5.89 0.05
C PRO A 27 18.42 -4.41 0.19
N THR A 28 18.68 -3.79 1.36
CA THR A 28 18.45 -2.36 1.59
C THR A 28 19.20 -1.50 0.60
N GLY A 29 20.50 -1.74 0.41
CA GLY A 29 21.27 -0.99 -0.57
C GLY A 29 20.81 -1.23 -2.01
N TRP A 30 20.27 -2.40 -2.33
CA TRP A 30 19.68 -2.68 -3.64
C TRP A 30 18.37 -1.91 -3.83
N LEU A 31 17.46 -1.92 -2.86
CA LEU A 31 16.22 -1.14 -2.90
C LEU A 31 16.51 0.36 -3.05
N THR A 32 17.38 0.93 -2.23
CA THR A 32 17.76 2.36 -2.34
C THR A 32 18.34 2.72 -3.71
N ARG A 33 19.05 1.80 -4.39
CA ARG A 33 19.59 2.04 -5.74
C ARG A 33 18.56 1.93 -6.87
N ASN A 34 17.42 1.27 -6.62
CA ASN A 34 16.33 1.16 -7.59
C ASN A 34 15.24 2.21 -7.34
N GLU A 35 15.45 3.20 -6.46
CA GLU A 35 14.56 4.36 -6.36
C GLU A 35 14.43 5.02 -7.74
N VAL A 36 13.19 5.22 -8.19
CA VAL A 36 12.90 5.92 -9.43
C VAL A 36 13.14 7.41 -9.23
N ARG A 37 14.02 7.99 -10.05
CA ARG A 37 14.42 9.42 -9.96
C ARG A 37 13.96 10.25 -11.17
N ARG A 38 13.00 9.73 -11.94
CA ARG A 38 12.48 10.35 -13.16
C ARG A 38 10.97 10.48 -13.08
N LYS A 39 10.43 11.52 -13.71
CA LYS A 39 8.99 11.71 -13.82
C LYS A 39 8.39 10.64 -14.74
N GLY A 40 7.34 10.00 -14.25
CA GLY A 40 6.48 9.08 -15.00
C GLY A 40 5.18 9.74 -15.44
N ASP A 41 4.25 8.95 -15.94
CA ASP A 41 2.93 9.43 -16.40
C ASP A 41 2.11 10.05 -15.24
N TRP A 42 2.30 9.54 -14.01
CA TRP A 42 1.75 10.10 -12.78
C TRP A 42 2.01 11.61 -12.62
N SER A 43 3.12 12.11 -13.18
CA SER A 43 3.50 13.52 -13.06
C SER A 43 2.59 14.46 -13.87
N VAL A 44 1.75 13.94 -14.77
CA VAL A 44 0.71 14.73 -15.42
C VAL A 44 -0.25 15.32 -14.39
N LYS A 45 -0.59 14.56 -13.35
CA LYS A 45 -1.50 15.00 -12.27
C LYS A 45 -0.76 15.57 -11.06
N ARG A 46 0.56 15.33 -10.96
CA ARG A 46 1.45 15.82 -9.90
C ARG A 46 2.75 16.40 -10.48
N PRO A 47 2.69 17.51 -11.24
CA PRO A 47 3.83 18.00 -12.00
C PRO A 47 4.94 18.58 -11.13
N ASP A 48 4.63 19.06 -9.92
CA ASP A 48 5.60 19.72 -9.04
C ASP A 48 6.20 18.78 -7.98
N THR A 49 5.71 17.54 -7.91
CA THR A 49 6.20 16.53 -6.96
C THR A 49 7.58 16.02 -7.40
N GLU A 50 8.52 15.95 -6.46
CA GLU A 50 9.83 15.36 -6.70
C GLU A 50 9.68 13.86 -7.02
N PRO A 51 10.29 13.34 -8.10
CA PRO A 51 10.22 11.92 -8.40
C PRO A 51 10.86 11.06 -7.32
N SER A 52 10.12 10.05 -6.87
CA SER A 52 10.60 8.96 -6.05
C SER A 52 9.69 7.74 -6.30
N GLY A 53 9.79 6.74 -5.42
CA GLY A 53 9.01 5.52 -5.51
C GLY A 53 9.75 4.39 -6.22
N TRP A 54 9.07 3.26 -6.34
CA TRP A 54 9.58 2.04 -6.95
C TRP A 54 8.53 1.44 -7.86
N ALA A 55 8.98 0.72 -8.88
CA ALA A 55 8.13 -0.10 -9.71
C ALA A 55 8.24 -1.57 -9.28
N PHE A 56 7.20 -2.34 -9.57
CA PHE A 56 7.17 -3.80 -9.40
C PHE A 56 8.32 -4.56 -10.09
N GLU A 57 8.74 -4.12 -11.28
CA GLU A 57 9.82 -4.73 -12.07
C GLU A 57 11.20 -4.11 -11.84
N LEU A 58 12.23 -4.66 -12.50
CA LEU A 58 13.59 -4.13 -12.41
C LEU A 58 13.75 -2.76 -13.06
N ARG A 59 13.09 -2.51 -14.19
CA ARG A 59 13.34 -1.35 -15.06
C ARG A 59 12.03 -0.87 -15.65
N ASN A 60 11.34 -0.05 -14.90
CA ASN A 60 10.04 0.50 -15.27
C ASN A 60 9.88 1.93 -14.73
N ASP A 61 10.93 2.74 -14.90
CA ASP A 61 11.10 4.05 -14.25
C ASP A 61 10.00 5.09 -14.59
N HIS A 62 9.12 4.80 -15.56
CA HIS A 62 7.98 5.65 -15.90
C HIS A 62 6.69 5.28 -15.15
N TYR A 63 6.66 4.12 -14.52
CA TYR A 63 5.49 3.58 -13.83
C TYR A 63 5.87 3.05 -12.44
N PRO A 64 6.42 3.89 -11.54
CA PRO A 64 6.45 3.54 -10.13
C PRO A 64 5.02 3.40 -9.61
N ASP A 65 4.82 2.46 -8.70
CA ASP A 65 3.53 2.19 -8.10
C ASP A 65 3.56 2.41 -6.59
N ILE A 66 2.39 2.73 -6.06
CA ILE A 66 2.18 3.16 -4.68
C ILE A 66 2.36 2.00 -3.71
N ASP A 67 1.93 0.79 -4.09
CA ASP A 67 1.99 -0.39 -3.24
C ASP A 67 3.44 -0.85 -3.02
N ASP A 68 4.22 -1.01 -4.10
CA ASP A 68 5.65 -1.29 -4.03
C ASP A 68 6.38 -0.18 -3.26
N THR A 69 6.04 1.08 -3.48
CA THR A 69 6.66 2.19 -2.76
C THR A 69 6.41 2.11 -1.25
N ALA A 70 5.18 1.86 -0.83
CA ALA A 70 4.83 1.68 0.58
C ALA A 70 5.55 0.47 1.18
N MET A 71 5.57 -0.68 0.47
CA MET A 71 6.27 -1.88 0.92
C MET A 71 7.78 -1.70 1.04
N VAL A 72 8.41 -1.02 0.07
CA VAL A 72 9.85 -0.72 0.12
C VAL A 72 10.15 0.19 1.31
N LEU A 73 9.38 1.26 1.49
CA LEU A 73 9.53 2.13 2.65
C LEU A 73 9.37 1.36 3.98
N PHE A 74 8.42 0.43 4.05
CA PHE A 74 8.27 -0.46 5.21
C PHE A 74 9.53 -1.28 5.43
N SER A 75 10.06 -1.92 4.39
CA SER A 75 11.30 -2.71 4.48
C SER A 75 12.50 -1.86 4.91
N LEU A 76 12.64 -0.64 4.39
CA LEU A 76 13.72 0.29 4.72
C LEU A 76 13.64 0.76 6.18
N ALA A 77 12.44 0.89 6.76
CA ALA A 77 12.25 1.27 8.16
C ALA A 77 12.94 0.28 9.13
N TYR A 78 12.84 -1.02 8.84
CA TYR A 78 13.37 -2.10 9.69
C TYR A 78 14.78 -2.56 9.32
N ALA A 79 15.36 -2.06 8.22
CA ALA A 79 16.65 -2.51 7.72
C ALA A 79 17.62 -1.36 7.47
N LYS A 80 18.91 -1.57 7.77
CA LYS A 80 19.95 -0.54 7.59
C LYS A 80 20.92 -0.90 6.48
N GLY A 81 21.01 0.01 5.51
CA GLY A 81 22.00 0.00 4.44
C GLY A 81 23.37 0.47 4.94
N SER A 82 24.37 0.38 4.07
CA SER A 82 25.74 0.81 4.39
C SER A 82 25.89 2.34 4.43
N ASN A 83 24.93 3.09 3.88
CA ASN A 83 24.92 4.55 3.85
C ASN A 83 23.58 5.08 4.40
N ALA A 84 23.53 5.27 5.71
CA ALA A 84 22.32 5.73 6.41
C ALA A 84 21.81 7.10 5.94
N LYS A 85 22.71 8.01 5.55
CA LYS A 85 22.33 9.34 5.05
C LYS A 85 21.62 9.25 3.70
N ALA A 86 22.15 8.43 2.79
CA ALA A 86 21.53 8.23 1.48
C ALA A 86 20.18 7.50 1.60
N GLN A 87 20.09 6.52 2.48
CA GLN A 87 18.84 5.83 2.80
C GLN A 87 17.80 6.80 3.35
N ARG A 88 18.15 7.62 4.34
CA ARG A 88 17.20 8.57 4.91
C ARG A 88 16.67 9.58 3.89
N ALA A 89 17.56 10.12 3.06
CA ALA A 89 17.15 11.04 2.00
C ALA A 89 16.25 10.37 0.95
N CYS A 90 16.43 9.07 0.70
CA CYS A 90 15.55 8.26 -0.16
C CYS A 90 14.17 8.08 0.48
N GLU A 91 14.12 7.70 1.75
CA GLU A 91 12.89 7.55 2.53
C GLU A 91 12.08 8.87 2.58
N ASP A 92 12.73 10.00 2.88
CA ASP A 92 12.04 11.30 2.98
C ASP A 92 11.39 11.69 1.63
N ARG A 93 12.06 11.49 0.50
CA ARG A 93 11.50 11.80 -0.82
C ARG A 93 10.39 10.85 -1.23
N ALA A 94 10.55 9.57 -0.94
CA ALA A 94 9.53 8.58 -1.24
C ALA A 94 8.28 8.78 -0.39
N LEU A 95 8.42 9.24 0.86
CA LEU A 95 7.31 9.69 1.68
C LEU A 95 6.58 10.87 1.04
N ASP A 96 7.31 11.92 0.64
CA ASP A 96 6.71 13.10 0.00
C ASP A 96 5.97 12.72 -1.30
N TRP A 97 6.54 11.81 -2.09
CA TRP A 97 5.90 11.26 -3.28
C TRP A 97 4.63 10.47 -2.91
N LEU A 98 4.71 9.55 -1.96
CA LEU A 98 3.57 8.71 -1.53
C LEU A 98 2.38 9.54 -1.03
N LEU A 99 2.65 10.58 -0.23
CA LEU A 99 1.63 11.52 0.24
C LEU A 99 1.02 12.31 -0.91
N ALA A 100 1.84 12.79 -1.86
CA ALA A 100 1.34 13.50 -3.03
C ALA A 100 0.46 12.61 -3.93
N MET A 101 0.68 11.30 -3.90
CA MET A 101 -0.06 10.31 -4.69
C MET A 101 -1.41 9.89 -4.07
N GLN A 102 -1.85 10.51 -2.96
CA GLN A 102 -3.21 10.31 -2.45
C GLN A 102 -4.27 10.94 -3.37
N SER A 103 -5.35 10.20 -3.62
CA SER A 103 -6.50 10.69 -4.39
C SER A 103 -7.46 11.49 -3.53
N LYS A 104 -8.34 12.28 -4.16
CA LYS A 104 -9.27 13.20 -3.46
C LYS A 104 -10.30 12.51 -2.59
N ASP A 105 -10.59 11.24 -2.84
CA ASP A 105 -11.47 10.42 -2.01
C ASP A 105 -10.78 9.94 -0.73
N GLY A 106 -9.49 10.24 -0.54
CA GLY A 106 -8.68 9.84 0.61
C GLY A 106 -8.00 8.48 0.45
N GLY A 107 -8.30 7.73 -0.62
CA GLY A 107 -7.66 6.45 -0.89
C GLY A 107 -6.39 6.59 -1.73
N TRP A 108 -5.73 5.45 -1.92
CA TRP A 108 -4.62 5.29 -2.85
C TRP A 108 -4.95 4.23 -3.91
N ALA A 109 -4.53 4.50 -5.14
CA ALA A 109 -4.62 3.59 -6.27
C ALA A 109 -3.27 2.89 -6.50
N ALA A 110 -3.07 2.20 -7.61
CA ALA A 110 -1.78 1.57 -7.88
C ALA A 110 -0.74 2.56 -8.44
N PHE A 111 -1.12 3.40 -9.41
CA PHE A 111 -0.16 4.22 -10.17
C PHE A 111 -0.53 5.70 -10.20
N ASP A 112 -1.82 6.03 -10.28
CA ASP A 112 -2.27 7.38 -10.60
C ASP A 112 -3.25 7.94 -9.58
N VAL A 113 -3.14 9.24 -9.32
CA VAL A 113 -4.14 9.99 -8.55
C VAL A 113 -5.41 10.15 -9.38
N ASP A 114 -6.61 10.02 -8.80
CA ASP A 114 -7.88 10.41 -9.42
C ASP A 114 -8.07 9.83 -10.84
N ASN A 115 -7.63 8.58 -11.09
CA ASN A 115 -7.84 7.90 -12.37
C ASN A 115 -9.15 7.09 -12.34
N ASN A 116 -10.26 7.79 -12.11
CA ASN A 116 -11.54 7.22 -11.71
C ASN A 116 -12.72 7.72 -12.55
N TRP A 117 -12.50 8.13 -13.80
CA TRP A 117 -13.56 8.61 -14.68
C TRP A 117 -14.37 7.45 -15.26
N GLU A 118 -15.31 6.93 -14.45
CA GLU A 118 -16.10 5.71 -14.72
C GLU A 118 -16.78 5.69 -16.09
N ILE A 119 -17.10 6.85 -16.67
CA ILE A 119 -17.64 6.94 -18.04
C ILE A 119 -16.77 6.22 -19.08
N PHE A 120 -15.44 6.15 -18.88
CA PHE A 120 -14.53 5.44 -19.77
C PHE A 120 -14.58 3.92 -19.63
N SER A 121 -15.19 3.39 -18.56
CA SER A 121 -15.49 1.96 -18.42
C SER A 121 -16.73 1.54 -19.22
N HIS A 122 -17.47 2.47 -19.83
CA HIS A 122 -18.71 2.20 -20.57
C HIS A 122 -18.59 2.37 -22.09
N VAL A 123 -17.37 2.59 -22.61
CA VAL A 123 -17.14 2.66 -24.06
C VAL A 123 -16.99 1.26 -24.66
N PRO A 124 -17.29 1.04 -25.96
CA PRO A 124 -17.21 -0.28 -26.58
C PRO A 124 -15.84 -0.97 -26.50
N PHE A 125 -14.76 -0.19 -26.30
CA PHE A 125 -13.40 -0.69 -26.14
C PHE A 125 -13.12 -1.24 -24.72
N ALA A 126 -13.93 -0.89 -23.73
CA ALA A 126 -13.70 -1.21 -22.32
C ALA A 126 -14.35 -2.53 -21.87
N ASP A 127 -14.32 -3.55 -22.73
CA ASP A 127 -15.00 -4.84 -22.49
C ASP A 127 -14.42 -5.68 -21.34
N HIS A 128 -13.24 -5.30 -20.82
CA HIS A 128 -12.56 -5.98 -19.70
C HIS A 128 -12.56 -5.16 -18.37
N ASN A 129 -13.27 -4.02 -18.29
CA ASN A 129 -13.50 -3.22 -17.07
C ASN A 129 -12.26 -2.88 -16.21
N ALA A 130 -11.06 -2.82 -16.80
CA ALA A 130 -9.80 -2.46 -16.13
C ALA A 130 -9.11 -1.25 -16.78
N MET A 131 -9.90 -0.33 -17.34
CA MET A 131 -9.40 0.86 -18.06
C MET A 131 -8.91 1.98 -17.14
N LEU A 132 -9.22 1.87 -15.85
CA LEU A 132 -9.03 2.90 -14.84
C LEU A 132 -8.21 2.34 -13.69
N ASP A 133 -7.65 3.26 -12.90
CA ASP A 133 -6.91 2.96 -11.68
C ASP A 133 -7.59 3.69 -10.51
N PRO A 134 -8.78 3.21 -10.09
CA PRO A 134 -9.44 3.76 -8.91
C PRO A 134 -8.66 3.37 -7.65
N THR A 135 -8.88 4.14 -6.60
CA THR A 135 -8.38 3.80 -5.26
C THR A 135 -8.95 2.46 -4.79
N CYS A 136 -8.21 1.77 -3.95
CA CYS A 136 -8.60 0.46 -3.43
C CYS A 136 -8.24 0.28 -1.95
N ALA A 137 -8.99 -0.59 -1.27
CA ALA A 137 -8.89 -0.80 0.16
C ALA A 137 -7.59 -1.50 0.58
N ASP A 138 -7.08 -2.42 -0.25
CA ASP A 138 -5.84 -3.15 0.01
C ASP A 138 -4.62 -2.22 0.01
N ILE A 139 -4.45 -1.38 -1.01
CA ILE A 139 -3.34 -0.40 -1.06
C ILE A 139 -3.52 0.66 0.03
N THR A 140 -4.73 1.19 0.21
CA THR A 140 -4.98 2.23 1.23
C THR A 140 -4.66 1.71 2.63
N GLY A 141 -5.12 0.50 2.98
CA GLY A 141 -4.82 -0.13 4.26
C GLY A 141 -3.33 -0.31 4.51
N ARG A 142 -2.57 -0.68 3.48
CA ARG A 142 -1.11 -0.81 3.57
C ARG A 142 -0.40 0.53 3.78
N VAL A 143 -0.81 1.57 3.05
CA VAL A 143 -0.26 2.92 3.22
C VAL A 143 -0.53 3.44 4.63
N LEU A 144 -1.74 3.21 5.17
CA LEU A 144 -2.07 3.58 6.55
C LEU A 144 -1.19 2.85 7.57
N GLU A 145 -1.02 1.55 7.41
CA GLU A 145 -0.15 0.75 8.27
C GLU A 145 1.29 1.29 8.27
N TRP A 146 1.78 1.65 7.09
CA TRP A 146 3.10 2.25 6.94
C TRP A 146 3.22 3.62 7.61
N LEU A 147 2.25 4.52 7.38
CA LEU A 147 2.23 5.85 7.99
C LEU A 147 2.23 5.75 9.52
N ALA A 148 1.42 4.86 10.08
CA ALA A 148 1.37 4.60 11.51
C ALA A 148 2.72 4.11 12.07
N ALA A 149 3.41 3.19 11.37
CA ALA A 149 4.73 2.71 11.77
C ALA A 149 5.80 3.82 11.84
N HIS A 150 5.54 4.96 11.20
CA HIS A 150 6.41 6.15 11.19
C HIS A 150 5.90 7.28 12.09
N GLY A 151 4.90 7.02 12.93
CA GLY A 151 4.32 8.03 13.84
C GLY A 151 3.50 9.09 13.10
N MET A 152 2.94 8.74 11.94
CA MET A 152 2.16 9.63 11.07
C MET A 152 0.67 9.27 11.05
N SER A 153 0.17 8.52 12.04
CA SER A 153 -1.25 8.19 12.18
C SER A 153 -2.15 9.42 12.28
N ASP A 154 -1.63 10.51 12.85
CA ASP A 154 -2.38 11.75 13.08
C ASP A 154 -2.35 12.71 11.87
N TYR A 155 -1.68 12.34 10.77
CA TYR A 155 -1.62 13.17 9.57
C TYR A 155 -2.98 13.19 8.87
N GLU A 156 -3.33 14.33 8.26
CA GLU A 156 -4.57 14.49 7.49
C GLU A 156 -4.75 13.41 6.42
N ALA A 157 -3.65 13.01 5.77
CA ALA A 157 -3.64 11.93 4.79
C ALA A 157 -4.08 10.59 5.40
N ALA A 158 -3.59 10.25 6.60
CA ALA A 158 -3.96 9.02 7.31
C ALA A 158 -5.44 9.05 7.71
N GLN A 159 -5.90 10.17 8.29
CA GLN A 159 -7.31 10.35 8.66
C GLN A 159 -8.25 10.23 7.44
N SER A 160 -7.86 10.81 6.31
CA SER A 160 -8.60 10.69 5.04
C SER A 160 -8.65 9.25 4.52
N GLY A 161 -7.55 8.49 4.67
CA GLY A 161 -7.49 7.08 4.33
C GLY A 161 -8.36 6.19 5.24
N VAL A 162 -8.39 6.46 6.55
CA VAL A 162 -9.32 5.81 7.48
C VAL A 162 -10.76 6.05 7.02
N HIS A 163 -11.14 7.32 6.80
CA HIS A 163 -12.47 7.64 6.30
C HIS A 163 -12.79 7.00 4.95
N TYR A 164 -11.80 6.84 4.07
CA TYR A 164 -11.97 6.10 2.82
C TYR A 164 -12.35 4.64 3.08
N LEU A 165 -11.58 3.93 3.92
CA LEU A 165 -11.86 2.52 4.25
C LEU A 165 -13.25 2.36 4.90
N LEU A 166 -13.63 3.23 5.82
CA LEU A 166 -14.94 3.17 6.46
C LEU A 166 -16.10 3.30 5.45
N ARG A 167 -15.93 4.10 4.40
CA ARG A 167 -16.96 4.32 3.38
C ARG A 167 -17.00 3.23 2.30
N THR A 168 -15.89 2.51 2.10
CA THR A 168 -15.77 1.47 1.08
C THR A 168 -15.95 0.05 1.63
N GLN A 169 -16.29 -0.09 2.92
CA GLN A 169 -16.66 -1.37 3.49
C GLN A 169 -17.95 -1.89 2.84
N GLU A 170 -17.95 -3.17 2.47
CA GLU A 170 -19.12 -3.85 1.96
C GLU A 170 -20.18 -4.04 3.05
N MET A 171 -21.42 -4.27 2.64
CA MET A 171 -22.54 -4.47 3.57
C MET A 171 -22.34 -5.67 4.51
N ASP A 172 -21.61 -6.69 4.05
CA ASP A 172 -21.31 -7.89 4.84
C ASP A 172 -20.12 -7.70 5.80
N GLY A 173 -19.45 -6.53 5.75
CA GLY A 173 -18.30 -6.20 6.58
C GLY A 173 -16.94 -6.39 5.90
N SER A 174 -16.89 -6.99 4.71
CA SER A 174 -15.64 -7.20 3.98
C SER A 174 -15.15 -5.96 3.23
N TRP A 175 -13.94 -6.04 2.68
CA TRP A 175 -13.45 -5.12 1.66
C TRP A 175 -12.95 -5.89 0.45
N TYR A 176 -13.28 -5.40 -0.74
CA TYR A 176 -12.76 -5.97 -1.98
C TYR A 176 -11.25 -5.75 -2.11
N GLY A 177 -10.49 -6.84 -2.30
CA GLY A 177 -9.08 -6.80 -2.68
C GLY A 177 -8.96 -6.65 -4.19
N ARG A 178 -8.31 -5.57 -4.64
CA ARG A 178 -8.13 -5.28 -6.06
C ARG A 178 -6.97 -6.07 -6.66
N TRP A 179 -5.91 -6.28 -5.88
CA TRP A 179 -4.64 -6.85 -6.34
C TRP A 179 -4.30 -8.23 -5.76
N GLY A 180 -5.07 -8.68 -4.76
CA GLY A 180 -5.08 -10.06 -4.28
C GLY A 180 -6.46 -10.69 -4.39
N VAL A 181 -6.54 -12.01 -4.27
CA VAL A 181 -7.81 -12.76 -4.37
C VAL A 181 -8.41 -12.96 -2.98
N ALA A 182 -9.63 -12.51 -2.72
CA ALA A 182 -10.20 -11.23 -3.14
C ALA A 182 -10.65 -10.45 -1.89
N TYR A 183 -11.71 -10.88 -1.23
CA TYR A 183 -12.24 -10.22 -0.04
C TYR A 183 -11.45 -10.54 1.22
N ILE A 184 -10.87 -11.74 1.35
CA ILE A 184 -9.92 -12.03 2.44
C ILE A 184 -8.74 -11.07 2.36
N TYR A 185 -8.20 -10.86 1.17
CA TYR A 185 -7.05 -10.00 0.94
C TYR A 185 -7.36 -8.54 1.27
N GLY A 186 -8.44 -7.98 0.70
CA GLY A 186 -8.86 -6.60 0.96
C GLY A 186 -9.18 -6.37 2.44
N THR A 187 -9.94 -7.27 3.06
CA THR A 187 -10.31 -7.17 4.48
C THR A 187 -9.09 -7.24 5.39
N CYS A 188 -8.11 -8.11 5.10
CA CYS A 188 -6.88 -8.21 5.86
C CYS A 188 -6.13 -6.86 5.91
N PHE A 189 -5.89 -6.23 4.76
CA PHE A 189 -5.13 -4.98 4.72
C PHE A 189 -5.93 -3.77 5.23
N ALA A 190 -7.24 -3.72 4.98
CA ALA A 190 -8.11 -2.70 5.55
C ALA A 190 -8.06 -2.74 7.09
N LEU A 191 -8.22 -3.93 7.69
CA LEU A 191 -8.16 -4.09 9.15
C LEU A 191 -6.77 -3.75 9.73
N ARG A 192 -5.68 -4.17 9.06
CA ARG A 192 -4.32 -3.80 9.48
C ARG A 192 -4.12 -2.29 9.48
N GLY A 193 -4.56 -1.61 8.42
CA GLY A 193 -4.49 -0.15 8.32
C GLY A 193 -5.29 0.56 9.40
N LEU A 194 -6.55 0.17 9.60
CA LEU A 194 -7.44 0.74 10.63
C LEU A 194 -6.87 0.55 12.04
N ALA A 195 -6.43 -0.67 12.38
CA ALA A 195 -5.82 -0.96 13.67
C ALA A 195 -4.54 -0.15 13.89
N ALA A 196 -3.68 -0.03 12.87
CA ALA A 196 -2.47 0.77 12.96
C ALA A 196 -2.76 2.27 13.09
N SER A 197 -3.85 2.76 12.51
CA SER A 197 -4.34 4.14 12.67
C SER A 197 -5.05 4.39 14.01
N GLY A 198 -5.21 3.39 14.87
CA GLY A 198 -5.75 3.53 16.22
C GLY A 198 -7.26 3.36 16.34
N GLU A 199 -7.93 2.81 15.32
CA GLU A 199 -9.34 2.43 15.45
C GLU A 199 -9.51 1.36 16.53
N ASP A 200 -10.53 1.52 17.38
CA ASP A 200 -10.79 0.59 18.47
C ASP A 200 -11.42 -0.70 17.95
N ASP A 201 -10.97 -1.85 18.46
CA ASP A 201 -11.47 -3.16 18.07
C ASP A 201 -13.00 -3.30 18.29
N HIS A 202 -13.61 -2.54 19.20
CA HIS A 202 -15.04 -2.58 19.50
C HIS A 202 -15.88 -1.73 18.54
N GLU A 203 -15.27 -1.00 17.62
CA GLU A 203 -16.01 -0.21 16.64
C GLU A 203 -16.90 -1.10 15.76
N PRO A 204 -18.13 -0.67 15.42
CA PRO A 204 -19.07 -1.52 14.69
C PRO A 204 -18.56 -2.04 13.35
N HIS A 205 -17.72 -1.26 12.65
CA HIS A 205 -17.16 -1.66 11.36
C HIS A 205 -16.06 -2.72 11.51
N ILE A 206 -15.25 -2.67 12.57
CA ILE A 206 -14.28 -3.72 12.90
C ILE A 206 -15.01 -5.01 13.28
N GLN A 207 -16.05 -4.91 14.11
CA GLN A 207 -16.83 -6.08 14.54
C GLN A 207 -17.50 -6.79 13.35
N ARG A 208 -18.10 -6.04 12.40
CA ARG A 208 -18.67 -6.64 11.18
C ARG A 208 -17.63 -7.40 10.36
N ALA A 209 -16.45 -6.82 10.15
CA ALA A 209 -15.37 -7.46 9.41
C ALA A 209 -14.86 -8.73 10.10
N ASN A 210 -14.75 -8.70 11.43
CA ASN A 210 -14.38 -9.86 12.24
C ASN A 210 -15.44 -10.97 12.17
N GLU A 211 -16.73 -10.61 12.24
CA GLU A 211 -17.84 -11.55 12.07
C GLU A 211 -17.82 -12.17 10.67
N TRP A 212 -17.58 -11.37 9.62
CA TRP A 212 -17.43 -11.85 8.26
C TRP A 212 -16.29 -12.88 8.14
N LEU A 213 -15.08 -12.53 8.59
CA LEU A 213 -13.93 -13.45 8.58
C LEU A 213 -14.23 -14.76 9.31
N ARG A 214 -14.90 -14.69 10.47
CA ARG A 214 -15.29 -15.89 11.23
C ARG A 214 -16.33 -16.73 10.50
N SER A 215 -17.23 -16.11 9.76
CA SER A 215 -18.30 -16.79 9.03
C SER A 215 -17.81 -17.59 7.83
N ILE A 216 -16.67 -17.20 7.24
CA ILE A 216 -16.06 -17.87 6.08
C ILE A 216 -14.89 -18.81 6.46
N GLN A 217 -14.68 -19.08 7.74
CA GLN A 217 -13.62 -20.00 8.18
C GLN A 217 -13.94 -21.44 7.76
N ASN A 218 -12.97 -22.12 7.14
CA ASN A 218 -13.08 -23.52 6.76
C ASN A 218 -13.04 -24.45 7.98
N ALA A 219 -13.58 -25.66 7.83
CA ALA A 219 -13.61 -26.65 8.91
C ALA A 219 -12.22 -27.11 9.40
N ASP A 220 -11.18 -26.93 8.59
CA ASP A 220 -9.78 -27.20 8.94
C ASP A 220 -9.11 -26.04 9.70
N GLY A 221 -9.83 -24.94 9.92
CA GLY A 221 -9.36 -23.74 10.59
C GLY A 221 -8.74 -22.69 9.67
N GLY A 222 -8.55 -22.99 8.38
CA GLY A 222 -8.02 -22.07 7.38
C GLY A 222 -9.08 -21.22 6.68
N TRP A 223 -8.66 -20.51 5.64
CA TRP A 223 -9.49 -19.70 4.74
C TRP A 223 -9.07 -19.94 3.29
N GLY A 224 -9.99 -19.73 2.35
CA GLY A 224 -9.71 -19.83 0.92
C GLY A 224 -10.79 -19.15 0.08
N GLU A 225 -10.36 -18.51 -0.99
CA GLU A 225 -11.18 -17.85 -2.01
C GLU A 225 -10.67 -18.21 -3.41
#